data_AF-A0A1M7LF88-F1
#
_entry.id   AF-A0A1M7LF88-F1
#
_cell.length_a   1.000
_cell.length_b   1.000
_cell.length_c   1.000
_cell.angle_alpha   90.00
_cell.angle_beta   90.00
_cell.angle_gamma   90.00
#
_symmetry.space_group_name_H-M   'P 1'
#
loop_
_entity.id
_entity.type
_entity.pdbx_description
1 polymer ?
#
loop_
_entity_poly.entity_id
_entity_poly.type
_entity_poly.pdbx_seq_one_letter_code
_entity_poly.pdbx_strand_id
1 'polypeptide(L)'
;MANLKQLFADAEPVELRGRQVMVRSVALRNFDLYGRSASALVEVLASASVQKINHYAATHTGELKKMLRVTTNLSWFALWRLSASDAVRLAAEVVRVNSGFFAEALPDLARALNGAPLSSD
;
A
#
# COMPACT_ATOMS: atom_id res chain seq x y z
N MET A 1 -20.28 -13.71 5.45
CA MET A 1 -19.27 -13.17 6.41
C MET A 1 -17.82 -13.49 6.02
N ALA A 2 -17.53 -14.34 5.03
CA ALA A 2 -16.16 -14.63 4.60
C ALA A 2 -15.49 -13.49 3.79
N ASN A 3 -16.26 -12.71 3.02
CA ASN A 3 -15.73 -11.67 2.12
C ASN A 3 -15.08 -10.45 2.81
N LEU A 4 -15.47 -10.10 4.04
CA LEU A 4 -14.85 -8.96 4.74
C LEU A 4 -13.48 -9.28 5.35
N LYS A 5 -13.21 -10.56 5.65
CA LYS A 5 -11.88 -11.00 6.14
C LYS A 5 -10.81 -10.91 5.06
N GLN A 6 -11.19 -11.01 3.79
CA GLN A 6 -10.28 -10.95 2.66
C GLN A 6 -9.86 -9.50 2.33
N LEU A 7 -10.73 -8.54 2.62
CA LEU A 7 -10.47 -7.10 2.45
C LEU A 7 -9.43 -6.55 3.44
N PHE A 8 -9.24 -7.23 4.58
CA PHE A 8 -8.31 -6.83 5.63
C PHE A 8 -7.39 -8.00 6.01
N ALA A 9 -6.26 -8.13 5.31
CA ALA A 9 -5.19 -9.07 5.62
C ALA A 9 -4.74 -9.02 7.09
N ASP A 10 -4.48 -10.20 7.66
CA ASP A 10 -3.83 -10.32 8.96
C ASP A 10 -2.45 -9.64 8.94
N ALA A 11 -1.97 -9.20 10.11
CA ALA A 11 -0.71 -8.49 10.18
C ALA A 11 0.46 -9.38 9.72
N GLU A 12 1.14 -8.99 8.64
CA GLU A 12 2.22 -9.77 8.01
C GLU A 12 3.59 -9.21 8.43
N PRO A 13 4.51 -10.06 8.91
CA PRO A 13 5.88 -9.64 9.19
C PRO A 13 6.66 -9.46 7.87
N VAL A 14 7.26 -8.29 7.70
CA VAL A 14 8.14 -7.96 6.56
C VAL A 14 9.53 -7.61 7.07
N GLU A 15 10.56 -8.17 6.46
CA GLU A 15 11.94 -7.88 6.84
C GLU A 15 12.45 -6.58 6.18
N LEU A 16 12.95 -5.65 7.01
CA LEU A 16 13.60 -4.43 6.58
C LEU A 16 14.93 -4.25 7.33
N ARG A 17 16.06 -4.33 6.61
CA ARG A 17 17.42 -4.21 7.18
C ARG A 17 17.67 -5.15 8.38
N GLY A 18 17.25 -6.42 8.27
CA GLY A 18 17.41 -7.40 9.35
C GLY A 18 16.47 -7.20 10.55
N ARG A 19 15.45 -6.35 10.42
CA ARG A 19 14.40 -6.15 11.45
C ARG A 19 13.05 -6.54 10.89
N GLN A 20 12.22 -7.18 11.71
CA GLN A 20 10.84 -7.44 11.34
C GLN A 20 9.97 -6.22 11.61
N VAL A 21 9.25 -5.81 10.57
CA VAL A 21 8.24 -4.75 10.60
C VAL A 21 6.89 -5.41 10.37
N MET A 22 5.95 -5.19 11.28
CA MET A 22 4.59 -5.73 11.10
C MET A 22 3.82 -4.78 10.18
N VAL A 23 3.48 -5.26 8.99
CA VAL A 23 2.54 -4.61 8.09
C VAL A 23 1.13 -5.01 8.53
N ARG A 24 0.22 -4.04 8.57
CA ARG A 24 -1.16 -4.20 9.01
C ARG A 24 -2.10 -3.83 7.87
N SER A 25 -3.31 -4.37 7.97
CA SER A 25 -4.43 -3.91 7.17
C SER A 25 -4.66 -2.41 7.28
N VAL A 26 -4.94 -1.79 6.14
CA VAL A 26 -5.41 -0.41 6.05
C VAL A 26 -6.80 -0.30 6.68
N ALA A 27 -6.93 0.46 7.76
CA ALA A 27 -8.24 0.78 8.31
C ALA A 27 -9.04 1.66 7.34
N LEU A 28 -10.37 1.48 7.27
CA LEU A 28 -11.27 2.26 6.39
C LEU A 28 -11.06 3.78 6.46
N ARG A 29 -10.84 4.33 7.66
CA ARG A 29 -10.58 5.77 7.86
C ARG A 29 -9.33 6.31 7.15
N ASN A 30 -8.39 5.43 6.81
CA ASN A 30 -7.11 5.77 6.17
C ASN A 30 -7.10 5.37 4.69
N PHE A 31 -8.24 4.93 4.15
CA PHE A 31 -8.31 4.36 2.82
C PHE A 31 -7.95 5.37 1.72
N ASP A 32 -8.42 6.62 1.84
CA ASP A 32 -8.05 7.70 0.91
C ASP A 32 -6.55 8.01 0.91
N LEU A 33 -5.95 8.05 2.11
CA LEU A 33 -4.51 8.28 2.25
C LEU A 33 -3.73 7.14 1.59
N TYR A 34 -4.13 5.90 1.86
CA TYR A 34 -3.52 4.72 1.26
C TYR A 34 -3.68 4.71 -0.26
N GLY A 35 -4.89 4.90 -0.79
CA GLY A 35 -5.16 4.87 -2.22
C GLY A 35 -4.36 5.92 -2.99
N ARG A 36 -4.25 7.15 -2.49
CA ARG A 36 -3.43 8.20 -3.12
C ARG A 36 -1.95 7.84 -3.16
N SER A 37 -1.39 7.42 -2.03
CA SER A 37 0.03 7.06 -1.96
C SER A 37 0.37 5.78 -2.73
N ALA A 38 -0.51 4.77 -2.69
CA ALA A 38 -0.34 3.50 -3.39
C ALA A 38 -0.39 3.69 -4.91
N SER A 39 -1.38 4.42 -5.43
CA SER A 39 -1.50 4.67 -6.88
C SER A 39 -0.29 5.41 -7.43
N ALA A 40 0.15 6.48 -6.75
CA ALA A 40 1.33 7.24 -7.15
C ALA A 40 2.61 6.38 -7.12
N LEU A 41 2.74 5.51 -6.11
CA LEU A 41 3.87 4.59 -6.02
C LEU A 41 3.85 3.55 -7.15
N VAL A 42 2.68 2.96 -7.45
CA VAL A 42 2.52 1.97 -8.52
C VAL A 42 2.87 2.57 -9.88
N GLU A 43 2.41 3.79 -10.17
CA GLU A 43 2.74 4.50 -11.42
C GLU A 43 4.25 4.70 -11.59
N VAL A 44 4.94 5.10 -10.50
CA VAL A 44 6.39 5.28 -10.53
C VAL A 44 7.13 3.96 -10.69
N LEU A 45 6.69 2.90 -10.01
CA LEU A 45 7.30 1.57 -10.15
C LEU A 45 7.09 0.97 -11.55
N ALA A 46 5.91 1.19 -12.16
CA ALA A 46 5.59 0.75 -13.51
C ALA A 46 6.51 1.40 -14.57
N SER A 47 7.06 2.59 -14.28
CA SER A 47 8.00 3.26 -15.19
C SER A 47 9.38 2.62 -15.28
N ALA A 48 9.69 1.64 -14.41
CA ALA A 48 10.97 0.91 -14.34
C ALA A 48 12.24 1.79 -14.31
N SER A 49 12.13 3.07 -13.93
CA SER A 49 13.25 4.02 -13.90
C SER A 49 13.70 4.28 -12.47
N VAL A 50 14.94 3.89 -12.16
CA VAL A 50 15.57 4.14 -10.86
C VAL A 50 15.65 5.64 -10.54
N GLN A 51 15.88 6.48 -11.55
CA GLN A 51 15.92 7.93 -11.41
C GLN A 51 14.55 8.48 -10.99
N LYS A 52 13.47 8.01 -11.62
CA LYS A 52 12.10 8.39 -11.25
C LYS A 52 11.73 7.91 -9.85
N ILE A 53 12.13 6.68 -9.49
CA ILE A 53 11.94 6.14 -8.14
C ILE A 53 12.66 6.99 -7.09
N ASN A 54 13.93 7.35 -7.32
CA ASN A 54 14.68 8.19 -6.38
C ASN A 54 14.11 9.61 -6.28
N HIS A 55 13.70 10.19 -7.40
CA HIS A 55 13.07 11.51 -7.42
C HIS A 55 11.71 11.50 -6.68
N TYR A 56 10.88 10.50 -6.92
CA TYR A 56 9.62 10.29 -6.20
C TYR A 56 9.86 10.11 -4.70
N ALA A 57 10.84 9.27 -4.33
CA ALA A 57 11.20 9.06 -2.94
C ALA A 57 11.57 10.39 -2.27
N ALA A 58 12.42 11.21 -2.89
CA ALA A 58 12.83 12.51 -2.33
C ALA A 58 11.66 13.50 -2.16
N THR A 59 10.72 13.52 -3.10
CA THR A 59 9.62 14.51 -3.15
C THR A 59 8.40 14.09 -2.32
N HIS A 60 8.12 12.79 -2.22
CA HIS A 60 6.91 12.25 -1.58
C HIS A 60 7.19 11.49 -0.27
N THR A 61 8.42 11.57 0.26
CA THR A 61 8.82 10.92 1.53
C THR A 61 7.82 11.20 2.67
N GLY A 62 7.31 12.44 2.77
CA GLY A 62 6.38 12.82 3.83
C GLY A 62 5.05 12.06 3.77
N GLU A 63 4.48 11.90 2.58
CA GLU A 63 3.24 11.15 2.37
C GLU A 63 3.45 9.65 2.58
N LEU A 64 4.54 9.11 2.05
CA LEU A 64 4.94 7.72 2.30
C LEU A 64 5.04 7.43 3.79
N LYS A 65 5.69 8.29 4.57
CA LYS A 65 5.80 8.12 6.03
C LYS A 65 4.45 8.20 6.74
N LYS A 66 3.50 9.03 6.26
CA LYS A 66 2.13 9.07 6.80
C LYS A 66 1.39 7.77 6.52
N MET A 67 1.48 7.24 5.31
CA MET A 67 0.91 5.94 4.95
C MET A 67 1.52 4.83 5.82
N LEU A 68 2.85 4.75 5.87
CA LEU A 68 3.58 3.76 6.67
C LEU A 68 3.23 3.82 8.16
N ARG A 69 2.94 5.01 8.70
CA ARG A 69 2.50 5.17 10.11
C ARG A 69 1.19 4.45 10.39
N VAL A 70 0.28 4.42 9.44
CA VAL A 70 -1.05 3.84 9.64
C VAL A 70 -1.13 2.38 9.20
N THR A 71 -0.15 1.89 8.44
CA THR A 71 -0.09 0.51 7.93
C THR A 71 1.03 -0.32 8.55
N THR A 72 1.83 0.21 9.46
CA THR A 72 2.90 -0.55 10.13
C THR A 72 2.91 -0.37 11.64
N ASN A 73 3.70 -1.19 12.35
CA ASN A 73 3.97 -1.01 13.77
C ASN A 73 5.10 0.00 14.07
N LEU A 74 5.63 0.70 13.07
CA LEU A 74 6.74 1.63 13.27
C LEU A 74 6.28 2.92 13.98
N SER A 75 7.06 3.35 14.95
CA SER A 75 6.86 4.65 15.60
C SER A 75 7.19 5.80 14.64
N TRP A 76 6.65 6.98 14.89
CA TRP A 76 6.96 8.17 14.10
C TRP A 76 8.47 8.46 14.05
N PHE A 77 9.18 8.21 15.16
CA PHE A 77 10.63 8.35 15.22
C PHE A 77 11.37 7.34 14.34
N ALA A 78 10.93 6.07 14.34
CA ALA A 78 11.48 5.05 13.46
C ALA A 78 11.26 5.40 11.98
N LEU A 79 10.06 5.85 11.63
CA LEU A 79 9.72 6.31 10.29
C LEU A 79 10.53 7.54 9.89
N TRP A 80 10.76 8.48 10.81
CA TRP A 80 11.53 9.67 10.52
C TRP A 80 12.98 9.34 10.13
N ARG A 81 13.57 8.33 10.78
CA ARG A 81 14.94 7.83 10.51
C ARG A 81 15.06 6.91 9.30
N LEU A 82 13.95 6.49 8.67
CA LEU A 82 14.02 5.70 7.44
C LEU A 82 14.61 6.54 6.30
N SER A 83 15.53 5.92 5.55
CA SER A 83 15.97 6.47 4.28
C SER A 83 14.82 6.46 3.27
N ALA A 84 14.87 7.34 2.27
CA ALA A 84 13.83 7.42 1.25
C ALA A 84 13.66 6.08 0.50
N SER A 85 14.77 5.38 0.22
CA SER A 85 14.76 4.06 -0.42
C SER A 85 14.09 2.98 0.44
N ASP A 86 14.37 2.96 1.76
CA ASP A 86 13.71 2.00 2.66
C ASP A 86 12.21 2.31 2.77
N ALA A 87 11.83 3.58 2.78
CA ALA A 87 10.43 3.99 2.85
C ALA A 87 9.67 3.52 1.60
N VAL A 88 10.26 3.67 0.41
CA VAL A 88 9.69 3.16 -0.85
C VAL A 88 9.58 1.64 -0.82
N ARG A 89 10.63 0.93 -0.40
CA ARG A 89 10.62 -0.53 -0.31
C ARG A 89 9.54 -1.03 0.65
N LEU A 90 9.45 -0.45 1.84
CA LEU A 90 8.43 -0.80 2.83
C LEU A 90 7.02 -0.44 2.33
N ALA A 91 6.87 0.67 1.62
CA ALA A 91 5.60 1.07 1.00
C ALA A 91 5.15 0.08 -0.09
N ALA A 92 6.08 -0.44 -0.89
CA ALA A 92 5.78 -1.47 -1.88
C ALA A 92 5.29 -2.78 -1.22
N GLU A 93 5.92 -3.18 -0.11
CA GLU A 93 5.46 -4.33 0.69
C GLU A 93 4.08 -4.08 1.30
N VAL A 94 3.81 -2.88 1.80
CA VAL A 94 2.47 -2.49 2.27
C VAL A 94 1.44 -2.64 1.15
N VAL A 95 1.75 -2.19 -0.07
CA VAL A 95 0.86 -2.34 -1.24
C VAL A 95 0.66 -3.82 -1.57
N ARG A 96 1.72 -4.64 -1.54
CA ARG A 96 1.60 -6.10 -1.77
C ARG A 96 0.66 -6.76 -0.76
N VAL A 97 0.87 -6.52 0.53
CA VAL A 97 0.05 -7.10 1.62
C VAL A 97 -1.40 -6.63 1.55
N ASN A 98 -1.63 -5.36 1.20
CA ASN A 98 -2.97 -4.77 1.09
C ASN A 98 -3.54 -4.82 -0.34
N SER A 99 -2.93 -5.59 -1.24
CA SER A 99 -3.35 -5.69 -2.65
C SER A 99 -4.64 -6.50 -2.82
N GLY A 100 -4.97 -7.39 -1.88
CA GLY A 100 -6.17 -8.22 -1.91
C GLY A 100 -7.45 -7.39 -2.12
N PHE A 101 -7.54 -6.23 -1.46
CA PHE A 101 -8.65 -5.29 -1.65
C PHE A 101 -8.80 -4.82 -3.10
N PHE A 102 -7.69 -4.40 -3.74
CA PHE A 102 -7.74 -3.88 -5.11
C PHE A 102 -7.82 -5.00 -6.15
N ALA A 103 -7.21 -6.16 -5.88
CA ALA A 103 -7.27 -7.33 -6.74
C ALA A 103 -8.69 -7.88 -6.89
N GLU A 104 -9.50 -7.82 -5.83
CA GLU A 104 -10.92 -8.18 -5.87
C GLU A 104 -11.79 -7.10 -6.53
N ALA A 105 -11.46 -5.82 -6.32
CA ALA A 105 -12.18 -4.71 -6.95
C ALA A 105 -11.96 -4.64 -8.47
N LEU A 106 -10.82 -5.11 -8.99
CA LEU A 106 -10.47 -5.03 -10.41
C LEU A 106 -11.43 -5.83 -11.33
N PRO A 107 -11.73 -7.12 -11.07
CA PRO A 107 -12.73 -7.87 -11.82
C PRO A 107 -14.13 -7.25 -11.78
N ASP A 108 -14.57 -6.75 -10.62
CA ASP A 108 -15.91 -6.19 -10.46
C ASP A 108 -16.02 -4.81 -11.13
N LEU A 109 -14.97 -4.00 -11.07
CA LEU A 109 -14.88 -2.75 -11.83
C LEU A 109 -14.82 -3.02 -13.35
N ALA A 110 -14.05 -4.02 -13.78
CA ALA A 110 -13.99 -4.43 -15.19
C ALA A 110 -15.34 -4.97 -15.69
N ARG A 111 -16.10 -5.69 -14.84
CA ARG A 111 -17.46 -6.14 -15.15
C ARG A 111 -18.45 -4.98 -15.21
N ALA A 112 -18.38 -4.03 -14.27
CA ALA A 112 -19.22 -2.83 -14.26
C ALA A 112 -18.96 -1.92 -15.48
N LEU A 113 -17.69 -1.75 -15.87
CA LEU A 113 -17.29 -1.00 -17.06
C LEU A 113 -17.70 -1.70 -18.37
N ASN A 114 -17.76 -3.04 -18.38
CA ASN A 114 -18.25 -3.84 -19.49
C ASN A 114 -19.79 -4.05 -19.48
N GLY A 115 -20.52 -3.38 -18.58
CA GLY A 115 -21.99 -3.43 -18.53
C GLY A 115 -22.60 -4.74 -18.03
N ALA A 116 -21.83 -5.61 -17.38
CA ALA A 116 -22.36 -6.83 -16.79
C ALA A 116 -23.09 -6.51 -15.46
N PRO A 117 -24.30 -7.08 -15.23
CA PRO A 117 -25.04 -6.82 -14.00
C PRO A 117 -24.25 -7.33 -12.79
N LEU A 118 -24.13 -6.47 -11.77
CA LEU A 118 -23.57 -6.84 -10.47
C LEU A 118 -24.40 -7.99 -9.90
N SER A 119 -23.76 -9.16 -9.69
CA SER A 119 -24.41 -10.27 -9.01
C SER A 119 -24.76 -9.83 -7.60
N SER A 120 -26.06 -9.86 -7.31
CA SER A 120 -26.59 -9.65 -5.97
C SER A 120 -26.56 -11.00 -5.26
N ASP A 121 -25.68 -11.13 -4.27
CA ASP A 121 -25.73 -12.15 -3.22
C ASP A 121 -25.42 -11.50 -1.87
#